data_AF-A0AAV4PL48-F1
#
_entry.id   AF-A0AAV4PL48-F1
#
_cell.length_a   1.000
_cell.length_b   1.000
_cell.length_c   1.000
_cell.angle_alpha   90.00
_cell.angle_beta   90.00
_cell.angle_gamma   90.00
#
_symmetry.space_group_name_H-M   'P 1'
#
loop_
_entity.id
_entity.type
_entity.pdbx_description
1 polymer ?
#
loop_
_entity_poly.entity_id
_entity_poly.type
_entity_poly.pdbx_seq_one_letter_code
_entity_poly.pdbx_strand_id
1 'polypeptide(L)'
;MHVSYCRDEPEAQHLLQEGPLKEYFEDFSRKIEDEKTLSEHLKLPIQRINDYQLLLKELIKYTARLREDTTDLEKAHDFMQAIPQRIADLQYINSIQGYKGNLHKLGRILKHDWFEVTDGHNVRRERLLFLFKGRIFITDHKRVGTTRSIYLVKHVIKLPEVEIVDCADDDDLNFVSRA
;
A
#
# COMPACT_ATOMS: atom_id res chain seq x y z
N MET A 1 -6.58 11.52 -1.55
CA MET A 1 -5.95 12.58 -2.34
C MET A 1 -4.48 12.26 -2.61
N HIS A 2 -3.57 12.33 -1.63
CA HIS A 2 -2.14 12.05 -1.85
C HIS A 2 -1.83 10.64 -2.41
N VAL A 3 -2.52 9.60 -1.92
CA VAL A 3 -2.32 8.22 -2.43
C VAL A 3 -2.63 8.12 -3.93
N SER A 4 -3.74 8.72 -4.38
CA SER A 4 -4.12 8.75 -5.80
C SER A 4 -3.11 9.54 -6.63
N TYR A 5 -2.68 10.71 -6.10
CA TYR A 5 -1.69 11.54 -6.76
C TYR A 5 -0.36 10.78 -6.97
N CYS A 6 0.20 10.19 -5.91
CA CYS A 6 1.46 9.44 -6.02
C CYS A 6 1.35 8.18 -6.90
N ARG A 7 0.15 7.62 -7.05
CA ARG A 7 -0.11 6.51 -7.98
C ARG A 7 -0.04 6.97 -9.43
N ASP A 8 -0.61 8.14 -9.72
CA ASP A 8 -0.77 8.65 -11.09
C ASP A 8 0.45 9.47 -11.57
N GLU A 9 1.25 9.99 -10.64
CA GLU A 9 2.42 10.82 -10.95
C GLU A 9 3.46 10.15 -11.86
N PRO A 10 3.83 8.86 -11.69
CA PRO A 10 4.77 8.21 -12.60
C PRO A 10 4.28 8.14 -14.06
N GLU A 11 2.98 7.96 -14.25
CA GLU A 11 2.37 7.95 -15.59
C GLU A 11 2.36 9.36 -16.18
N ALA A 12 2.03 10.37 -15.37
CA ALA A 12 2.14 11.77 -15.77
C ALA A 12 3.59 12.15 -16.17
N GLN A 13 4.59 11.68 -15.42
CA GLN A 13 6.00 11.88 -15.77
C GLN A 13 6.33 11.26 -17.12
N HIS A 14 5.91 10.02 -17.37
CA HIS A 14 6.14 9.36 -18.66
C HIS A 14 5.52 10.13 -19.83
N LEU A 15 4.30 10.68 -19.66
CA LEU A 15 3.66 11.52 -20.68
C LEU A 15 4.39 12.85 -20.93
N LEU A 16 5.18 13.32 -19.97
CA LEU A 16 5.95 14.57 -20.05
C LEU A 16 7.42 14.34 -20.44
N GLN A 17 7.86 13.11 -20.68
CA GLN A 17 9.26 12.82 -21.04
C GLN A 17 9.60 13.27 -22.46
N GLU A 18 8.67 13.07 -23.41
CA GLU A 18 8.88 13.29 -24.84
C GLU A 18 7.56 13.69 -25.54
N GLY A 19 7.68 14.30 -26.72
CA GLY A 19 6.55 14.63 -27.59
C GLY A 19 5.92 16.02 -27.34
N PRO A 20 4.76 16.29 -27.98
CA PRO A 20 4.21 17.65 -28.09
C PRO A 20 3.76 18.24 -26.74
N LEU A 21 3.42 17.40 -25.77
CA LEU A 21 3.05 17.86 -24.43
C LEU A 21 4.25 18.47 -23.69
N LYS A 22 5.41 17.82 -23.78
CA LYS A 22 6.63 18.34 -23.17
C LYS A 22 6.99 19.70 -23.74
N GLU A 23 7.05 19.80 -25.07
CA GLU A 23 7.37 21.05 -25.77
C GLU A 23 6.40 22.18 -25.37
N TYR A 24 5.10 21.87 -25.35
CA TYR A 24 4.08 22.83 -24.94
C TYR A 24 4.30 23.36 -23.50
N PHE A 25 4.55 22.47 -22.54
CA PHE A 25 4.72 22.88 -21.15
C PHE A 25 6.07 23.54 -20.88
N GLU A 26 7.13 23.18 -21.60
CA GLU A 26 8.43 23.87 -21.55
C GLU A 26 8.30 25.30 -22.11
N ASP A 27 7.61 25.48 -23.24
CA ASP A 27 7.29 26.80 -23.80
C ASP A 27 6.44 27.64 -22.85
N PHE A 28 5.43 27.01 -22.25
CA PHE A 28 4.57 27.67 -21.28
C PHE A 28 5.37 28.14 -20.06
N SER A 29 6.25 27.29 -19.52
CA SER A 29 7.10 27.62 -18.36
C SER A 29 8.02 28.81 -18.66
N ARG A 30 8.64 28.82 -19.86
CA ARG A 30 9.44 29.97 -20.33
C ARG A 30 8.62 31.25 -20.45
N LYS A 31 7.39 31.15 -20.96
CA LYS A 31 6.50 32.30 -21.14
C LYS A 31 6.09 32.96 -19.82
N ILE A 32 5.96 32.18 -18.76
CA ILE A 32 5.61 32.69 -17.43
C ILE A 32 6.83 32.95 -16.55
N GLU A 33 8.05 32.79 -17.09
CA GLU A 33 9.32 32.93 -16.37
C GLU A 33 9.39 32.05 -15.11
N ASP A 34 8.79 30.86 -15.16
CA ASP A 34 8.85 29.90 -14.06
C ASP A 34 10.20 29.17 -14.07
N GLU A 35 10.85 29.14 -12.90
CA GLU A 35 12.13 28.46 -12.71
C GLU A 35 11.99 26.93 -12.78
N LYS A 36 10.79 26.39 -12.54
CA LYS A 36 10.53 24.95 -12.53
C LYS A 36 9.68 24.53 -13.72
N THR A 37 10.07 23.40 -14.30
CA THR A 37 9.24 22.69 -15.27
C THR A 37 8.00 22.11 -14.60
N LEU A 38 6.95 21.84 -15.40
CA LEU A 38 5.79 21.11 -14.90
C LEU A 38 6.17 19.77 -14.25
N SER A 39 7.13 19.04 -14.83
CA SER A 39 7.65 17.78 -14.27
C SER A 39 8.17 17.96 -12.83
N GLU A 40 8.87 19.06 -12.54
CA GLU A 40 9.38 19.36 -11.20
C GLU A 40 8.27 19.77 -10.24
N HIS A 41 7.30 20.57 -10.71
CA HIS A 41 6.12 20.91 -9.92
C HIS A 41 5.32 19.68 -9.51
N LEU A 42 5.21 18.69 -10.40
CA LEU A 42 4.49 17.45 -10.10
C LEU A 42 5.16 16.62 -9.00
N LYS A 43 6.45 16.81 -8.73
CA LYS A 43 7.16 16.13 -7.63
C LYS A 43 6.94 16.82 -6.28
N LEU A 44 6.54 18.10 -6.26
CA LEU A 44 6.39 18.88 -5.03
C LEU A 44 5.38 18.27 -4.03
N PRO A 45 4.21 17.75 -4.45
CA PRO A 45 3.28 17.10 -3.51
C PRO A 45 3.85 15.82 -2.89
N ILE A 46 4.69 15.08 -3.62
CA ILE A 46 5.37 13.89 -3.08
C ILE A 46 6.44 14.32 -2.07
N GLN A 47 7.25 15.33 -2.41
CA GLN A 47 8.24 15.89 -1.51
C GLN A 47 7.61 16.44 -0.23
N ARG A 48 6.45 17.10 -0.34
CA ARG A 48 5.73 17.67 0.81
C ARG A 48 5.31 16.60 1.84
N ILE A 49 4.99 15.38 1.39
CA ILE A 49 4.70 14.27 2.29
C ILE A 49 5.95 13.95 3.15
N ASN A 50 7.12 13.90 2.52
CA ASN A 50 8.39 13.66 3.22
C ASN A 50 8.73 14.81 4.18
N ASP A 51 8.51 16.06 3.75
CA ASP A 51 8.70 17.24 4.61
C ASP A 51 7.88 17.12 5.90
N TYR A 52 6.59 16.80 5.80
CA TYR A 52 5.72 16.67 6.97
C TYR A 52 6.16 15.54 7.90
N GLN A 53 6.63 14.41 7.38
CA GLN A 53 7.18 13.34 8.21
C GLN A 53 8.40 13.82 9.00
N LEU A 54 9.34 14.51 8.34
CA LEU A 54 10.54 15.02 8.99
C LEU A 54 10.22 16.10 10.03
N LEU A 55 9.36 17.05 9.68
CA LEU A 55 8.95 18.14 10.56
C LEU A 55 8.21 17.62 11.80
N LEU A 56 7.27 16.69 11.63
CA LEU A 56 6.56 16.07 12.75
C LEU A 56 7.52 15.29 13.66
N LYS A 57 8.47 14.56 13.08
CA LYS A 57 9.50 13.85 13.85
C LYS A 57 10.35 14.79 14.71
N GLU A 58 10.80 15.91 14.15
CA GLU A 58 11.55 16.90 14.92
C GLU A 58 10.67 17.58 15.98
N LEU A 59 9.42 17.91 15.66
CA LEU A 59 8.47 18.46 16.65
C LEU A 59 8.27 17.51 17.84
N ILE A 60 7.99 16.22 17.60
CA ILE A 60 7.87 15.20 18.66
C ILE A 60 9.11 15.19 19.54
N LYS A 61 10.30 15.16 18.93
CA LYS A 61 11.58 15.15 19.63
C LYS A 61 11.77 16.39 20.52
N TYR A 62 11.40 17.58 20.06
CA TYR A 62 11.54 18.80 20.87
C TYR A 62 10.48 18.88 21.97
N THR A 63 9.22 18.55 21.68
CA THR A 63 8.12 18.52 22.66
C THR A 63 8.38 17.50 23.78
N ALA A 64 8.86 16.30 23.43
CA ALA A 64 9.23 15.29 24.42
C ALA A 64 10.35 15.77 25.37
N ARG A 65 11.31 16.55 24.86
CA ARG A 65 12.39 17.15 25.70
C ARG A 65 11.85 18.19 26.68
N LEU A 66 10.75 18.85 26.34
CA LEU A 66 10.02 19.77 27.23
C LEU A 66 9.11 19.04 28.23
N ARG A 67 9.03 17.70 28.15
CA ARG A 67 8.12 16.85 28.95
C ARG A 67 6.64 17.18 28.76
N GLU A 68 6.30 17.67 27.58
CA GLU A 68 4.92 17.90 27.14
C GLU A 68 4.36 16.66 26.43
N ASP A 69 3.03 16.60 26.29
CA ASP A 69 2.36 15.49 25.62
C ASP A 69 2.63 15.48 24.11
N THR A 70 3.11 14.35 23.59
CA THR A 70 3.39 14.12 22.16
C THR A 70 2.36 13.26 21.46
N THR A 71 1.33 12.78 22.17
CA THR A 71 0.40 11.76 21.69
C THR A 71 -0.23 12.11 20.33
N ASP A 72 -0.69 13.34 20.14
CA ASP A 72 -1.31 13.73 18.87
C ASP A 72 -0.31 14.01 17.75
N LEU A 73 0.91 14.44 18.09
CA LEU A 73 2.00 14.58 17.11
C LEU A 73 2.44 13.21 16.59
N GLU A 74 2.52 12.21 17.47
CA GLU A 74 2.83 10.82 17.11
C GLU A 74 1.77 10.24 16.18
N LYS A 75 0.47 10.41 16.50
CA LYS A 75 -0.62 9.99 15.60
C LYS A 75 -0.53 10.67 14.24
N ALA A 76 -0.20 11.96 14.20
CA ALA A 76 -0.04 12.69 12.95
C ALA A 76 1.17 12.17 12.14
N HIS A 77 2.29 11.88 12.80
CA HIS A 77 3.48 11.31 12.18
C HIS A 77 3.18 9.92 11.60
N ASP A 78 2.52 9.05 12.36
CA ASP A 78 2.10 7.72 11.91
C ASP A 78 1.16 7.80 10.70
N PHE A 79 0.23 8.76 10.70
CA PHE A 79 -0.64 9.01 9.56
C PHE A 79 0.16 9.38 8.31
N MET A 80 1.15 10.27 8.43
CA MET A 80 2.00 10.67 7.31
C MET A 80 2.88 9.53 6.81
N GLN A 81 3.41 8.70 7.71
CA GLN A 81 4.18 7.49 7.35
C GLN A 81 3.32 6.42 6.65
N ALA A 82 2.02 6.36 6.96
CA ALA A 82 1.12 5.41 6.34
C ALA A 82 0.82 5.73 4.86
N ILE A 83 1.09 6.94 4.36
CA ILE A 83 0.77 7.31 2.97
C ILE A 83 1.64 6.54 1.96
N PRO A 84 3.00 6.56 2.03
CA PRO A 84 3.85 5.71 1.20
C PRO A 84 3.49 4.23 1.27
N GLN A 85 3.24 3.71 2.47
CA GLN A 85 2.86 2.31 2.65
C GLN A 85 1.58 1.97 1.88
N ARG A 86 0.56 2.84 1.94
CA ARG A 86 -0.69 2.64 1.18
C ARG A 86 -0.49 2.61 -0.33
N ILE A 87 0.50 3.34 -0.86
CA ILE A 87 0.83 3.32 -2.29
C ILE A 87 1.48 1.98 -2.65
N ALA A 88 2.39 1.47 -1.81
CA ALA A 88 2.96 0.14 -1.97
C ALA A 88 1.86 -0.95 -1.90
N ASP A 89 0.96 -0.86 -0.93
CA ASP A 89 -0.17 -1.79 -0.78
C ASP A 89 -1.06 -1.82 -2.03
N LEU A 90 -1.28 -0.66 -2.68
CA LEU A 90 -2.06 -0.59 -3.92
C LEU A 90 -1.43 -1.37 -5.06
N GLN A 91 -0.09 -1.46 -5.14
CA GLN A 91 0.58 -2.28 -6.16
C GLN A 91 0.21 -3.75 -5.99
N TYR A 92 0.17 -4.24 -4.74
CA TYR A 92 -0.29 -5.59 -4.43
C TYR A 92 -1.77 -5.77 -4.76
N ILE A 93 -2.63 -4.84 -4.33
CA ILE A 93 -4.08 -4.89 -4.59
C ILE A 93 -4.36 -4.98 -6.09
N ASN A 94 -3.66 -4.18 -6.91
CA ASN A 94 -3.81 -4.18 -8.37
C ASN A 94 -3.27 -5.47 -9.02
N SER A 95 -2.39 -6.19 -8.32
CA SER A 95 -1.81 -7.46 -8.77
C SER A 95 -2.65 -8.68 -8.37
N ILE A 96 -3.62 -8.50 -7.46
CA ILE A 96 -4.56 -9.56 -7.05
C ILE A 96 -5.63 -9.75 -8.12
N GLN A 97 -5.84 -11.00 -8.55
CA GLN A 97 -6.80 -11.38 -9.58
C GLN A 97 -7.69 -12.54 -9.15
N GLY A 98 -8.81 -12.75 -9.85
CA GLY A 98 -9.73 -13.87 -9.60
C GLY A 98 -10.77 -13.64 -8.50
N TYR A 99 -10.73 -12.49 -7.83
CA TYR A 99 -11.78 -12.09 -6.90
C TYR A 99 -12.95 -11.42 -7.63
N LYS A 100 -14.18 -11.91 -7.40
CA LYS A 100 -15.40 -11.41 -8.06
C LYS A 100 -15.97 -10.10 -7.48
N GLY A 101 -15.43 -9.62 -6.36
CA GLY A 101 -15.85 -8.37 -5.72
C GLY A 101 -14.90 -7.21 -5.99
N ASN A 102 -15.22 -6.03 -5.45
CA ASN A 102 -14.36 -4.86 -5.55
C ASN A 102 -13.32 -4.86 -4.42
N LEU A 103 -12.03 -5.11 -4.76
CA LEU A 103 -10.92 -5.09 -3.80
C LEU A 103 -10.71 -3.70 -3.16
N HIS A 104 -10.89 -2.62 -3.92
CA HIS A 104 -10.71 -1.26 -3.39
C HIS A 104 -11.72 -0.90 -2.29
N LYS A 105 -12.89 -1.56 -2.25
CA LYS A 105 -13.85 -1.40 -1.14
C LYS A 105 -13.42 -2.07 0.16
N LEU A 106 -12.44 -2.98 0.12
CA LEU A 106 -11.90 -3.66 1.31
C LEU A 106 -10.89 -2.79 2.07
N GLY A 107 -10.46 -1.68 1.48
CA GLY A 107 -9.49 -0.76 2.06
C GLY A 107 -8.05 -1.23 1.90
N ARG A 108 -7.18 -0.83 2.84
CA ARG A 108 -5.75 -1.18 2.81
C ARG A 108 -5.52 -2.63 3.21
N ILE A 109 -4.42 -3.19 2.72
CA ILE A 109 -3.83 -4.41 3.27
C ILE A 109 -3.32 -4.08 4.68
N LEU A 110 -3.61 -4.94 5.65
CA LEU A 110 -3.11 -4.80 7.03
C LEU A 110 -1.77 -5.54 7.20
N LYS A 111 -1.63 -6.69 6.54
CA LYS A 111 -0.39 -7.49 6.48
C LYS A 111 -0.46 -8.40 5.26
N HIS A 112 0.69 -8.74 4.70
CA HIS A 112 0.82 -9.85 3.77
C HIS A 112 2.11 -10.59 4.04
N ASP A 113 2.07 -11.92 4.00
CA ASP A 113 3.27 -12.75 4.19
C ASP A 113 3.07 -14.14 3.61
N TRP A 114 4.16 -14.88 3.46
CA TRP A 114 4.15 -16.26 3.00
C TRP A 114 3.85 -17.20 4.17
N PHE A 115 2.92 -18.12 3.95
CA PHE A 115 2.54 -19.15 4.91
C PHE A 115 2.44 -20.50 4.23
N GLU A 116 2.78 -21.56 4.96
CA GLU A 116 2.37 -22.91 4.60
C GLU A 116 0.90 -23.08 4.95
N VAL A 117 0.07 -23.39 3.95
CA VAL A 117 -1.38 -23.59 4.12
C VAL A 117 -1.70 -25.04 3.84
N THR A 118 -2.31 -25.70 4.83
CA THR A 118 -2.87 -27.04 4.68
C THR A 118 -4.35 -26.93 4.34
N ASP A 119 -4.78 -27.53 3.23
CA ASP A 119 -6.19 -27.58 2.86
C ASP A 119 -6.94 -28.75 3.55
N GLY A 120 -8.25 -28.83 3.37
CA GLY A 120 -9.08 -29.90 3.94
C GLY A 120 -8.76 -31.32 3.41
N HIS A 121 -7.89 -31.43 2.40
CA HIS A 121 -7.37 -32.71 1.89
C HIS A 121 -5.97 -33.03 2.45
N ASN A 122 -5.53 -32.29 3.47
CA ASN A 122 -4.23 -32.43 4.12
C ASN A 122 -3.04 -32.16 3.17
N VAL A 123 -3.25 -31.34 2.13
CA VAL A 123 -2.19 -30.94 1.20
C VAL A 123 -1.61 -29.61 1.65
N ARG A 124 -0.31 -29.62 1.96
CA ARG A 124 0.48 -28.44 2.34
C ARG A 124 0.96 -27.70 1.10
N ARG A 125 0.75 -26.38 1.06
CA ARG A 125 1.23 -25.52 -0.03
C ARG A 125 1.64 -24.16 0.50
N GLU A 126 2.77 -23.67 0.01
CA GLU A 126 3.18 -22.29 0.27
C GLU A 126 2.25 -21.31 -0.48
N ARG A 127 1.71 -20.34 0.26
CA ARG A 127 0.74 -19.35 -0.23
C ARG A 127 1.08 -18.00 0.33
N LEU A 128 0.97 -16.97 -0.51
CA LEU A 128 1.00 -15.59 -0.02
C LEU A 128 -0.40 -15.20 0.44
N LEU A 129 -0.53 -14.81 1.71
CA LEU A 129 -1.78 -14.39 2.32
C LEU A 129 -1.85 -12.87 2.36
N PHE A 130 -3.03 -12.31 2.08
CA PHE A 130 -3.30 -10.89 2.28
C PHE A 130 -4.41 -10.70 3.31
N LEU A 131 -4.08 -10.04 4.42
CA LEU A 131 -5.02 -9.68 5.46
C LEU A 131 -5.63 -8.31 5.17
N PHE A 132 -6.95 -8.25 5.05
CA PHE A 132 -7.76 -7.02 4.99
C PHE A 132 -8.65 -6.92 6.23
N LYS A 133 -9.30 -5.76 6.42
CA LYS A 133 -10.30 -5.61 7.48
C LYS A 133 -11.45 -6.61 7.26
N GLY A 134 -11.48 -7.66 8.09
CA GLY A 134 -12.53 -8.67 8.08
C GLY A 134 -12.35 -9.82 7.08
N ARG A 135 -11.24 -9.90 6.33
CA ARG A 135 -11.01 -10.98 5.34
C ARG A 135 -9.55 -11.35 5.20
N ILE A 136 -9.26 -12.62 4.94
CA ILE A 136 -7.94 -13.11 4.51
C ILE A 136 -8.07 -13.70 3.12
N PHE A 137 -7.19 -13.30 2.22
CA PHE A 137 -7.10 -13.84 0.86
C PHE A 137 -5.92 -14.80 0.80
N ILE A 138 -6.19 -16.05 0.42
CA ILE A 138 -5.16 -17.06 0.17
C ILE A 138 -4.91 -17.06 -1.35
N THR A 139 -3.68 -16.75 -1.75
CA THR A 139 -3.35 -16.55 -3.15
C THR A 139 -2.25 -17.48 -3.65
N ASP A 140 -2.32 -17.78 -4.93
CA ASP A 140 -1.28 -18.46 -5.70
C ASP A 140 -0.46 -17.40 -6.43
N HIS A 141 0.85 -17.39 -6.20
CA HIS A 141 1.75 -16.43 -6.81
C HIS A 141 2.19 -16.90 -8.19
N LYS A 142 2.06 -16.03 -9.18
CA LYS A 142 2.53 -16.26 -10.55
C LYS A 142 3.37 -15.10 -11.01
N ARG A 143 4.60 -15.36 -11.43
CA ARG A 143 5.42 -14.37 -12.12
C ARG A 143 5.04 -14.32 -13.60
N VAL A 144 4.80 -13.12 -14.11
CA VAL A 144 4.54 -12.86 -15.53
C VAL A 144 5.66 -11.97 -16.06
N GLY A 145 6.50 -12.50 -16.93
CA GLY A 145 7.70 -11.80 -17.38
C GLY A 145 8.75 -11.63 -16.27
N THR A 146 9.57 -10.59 -16.37
CA THR A 146 10.73 -10.39 -15.48
C THR A 146 10.36 -9.77 -14.13
N THR A 147 9.41 -8.82 -14.10
CA THR A 147 9.12 -7.97 -12.93
C THR A 147 7.68 -8.00 -12.44
N ARG A 148 6.72 -8.51 -13.21
CA ARG A 148 5.30 -8.48 -12.82
C ARG A 148 4.92 -9.73 -12.04
N SER A 149 4.31 -9.54 -10.87
CA SER A 149 3.70 -10.61 -10.08
C SER A 149 2.17 -10.53 -10.20
N ILE A 150 1.52 -11.68 -10.26
CA ILE A 150 0.06 -11.83 -10.20
C ILE A 150 -0.26 -12.74 -9.02
N TYR A 151 -1.23 -12.34 -8.20
CA TYR A 151 -1.70 -13.09 -7.04
C TYR A 151 -3.12 -13.59 -7.31
N LEU A 152 -3.24 -14.85 -7.74
CA LEU A 152 -4.53 -15.43 -8.08
C LEU A 152 -5.22 -15.94 -6.81
N VAL A 153 -6.38 -15.36 -6.50
CA VAL A 153 -7.18 -15.76 -5.34
C VAL A 153 -7.67 -17.20 -5.50
N LYS A 154 -7.32 -18.04 -4.53
CA LYS A 154 -7.79 -19.42 -4.42
C LYS A 154 -8.94 -19.54 -3.44
N HIS A 155 -8.76 -18.94 -2.26
CA HIS A 155 -9.74 -18.96 -1.19
C HIS A 155 -9.80 -17.60 -0.50
N VAL A 156 -10.97 -17.29 0.06
CA VAL A 156 -11.21 -16.08 0.86
C VAL A 156 -11.84 -16.51 2.17
N ILE A 157 -11.15 -16.25 3.27
CA ILE A 157 -11.67 -16.44 4.62
C ILE A 157 -12.32 -15.12 5.04
N LYS A 158 -13.57 -15.17 5.49
CA LYS A 158 -14.23 -14.00 6.08
C LYS A 158 -14.13 -14.12 7.59
N LEU A 159 -13.36 -13.24 8.20
CA LEU A 159 -13.07 -13.26 9.64
C LEU A 159 -14.32 -13.27 10.54
N PRO A 160 -15.44 -12.58 10.21
CA PRO A 160 -16.64 -12.66 11.03
C PRO A 160 -17.28 -14.07 11.10
N GLU A 161 -17.02 -14.90 10.07
CA GLU A 161 -17.63 -16.22 9.87
C GLU A 161 -16.71 -17.37 10.33
N VAL A 162 -15.55 -17.06 10.91
CA VAL A 162 -14.59 -18.07 11.38
C VAL A 162 -14.13 -17.81 12.80
N GLU A 163 -13.79 -18.89 13.50
CA GLU A 163 -13.07 -18.88 14.77
C GLU A 163 -11.62 -19.23 14.51
N ILE A 164 -10.74 -18.54 15.22
CA ILE A 164 -9.31 -18.79 15.21
C ILE A 164 -9.01 -19.67 16.40
N VAL A 165 -8.43 -20.84 16.14
CA VAL A 165 -8.01 -21.78 17.18
C VAL A 165 -6.49 -21.87 17.13
N ASP A 166 -5.86 -21.45 18.22
CA ASP A 166 -4.42 -21.61 18.41
C ASP A 166 -4.13 -23.09 18.70
N CYS A 167 -3.20 -23.68 17.96
CA CYS A 167 -2.67 -24.99 18.29
C CYS A 167 -1.53 -24.85 19.31
N ALA A 168 -1.61 -25.58 20.42
CA ALA A 168 -0.68 -25.42 21.53
C ALA A 168 0.75 -25.94 21.26
N ASP A 169 0.95 -26.68 20.17
CA ASP A 169 2.16 -27.49 19.94
C ASP A 169 2.95 -27.15 18.65
N ASP A 170 2.47 -26.22 17.83
CA ASP A 170 3.18 -25.73 16.63
C ASP A 170 2.76 -24.26 16.39
N ASP A 171 3.55 -23.44 15.68
CA ASP A 171 3.21 -22.05 15.30
C ASP A 171 2.01 -21.98 14.29
N ASP A 172 1.12 -22.97 14.35
CA ASP A 172 0.01 -23.23 13.46
C ASP A 172 -1.27 -22.52 13.93
N LEU A 173 -1.89 -21.80 13.00
CA LEU A 173 -3.18 -21.13 13.19
C LEU A 173 -4.27 -21.84 12.38
N ASN A 174 -5.29 -22.35 13.07
CA ASN A 174 -6.43 -23.01 12.43
C ASN A 174 -7.64 -22.10 12.35
N PHE A 175 -8.28 -22.07 11.17
CA PHE A 175 -9.51 -21.33 10.91
C PHE A 175 -10.68 -22.29 10.77
N VAL A 176 -11.60 -22.27 11.73
CA VAL A 176 -12.78 -23.14 11.73
C VAL A 176 -14.02 -22.31 11.47
N SER A 177 -14.94 -22.78 10.62
CA SER A 177 -16.21 -22.08 10.38
C SER A 177 -17.02 -21.98 11.67
N ARG A 178 -17.55 -20.79 11.97
CA ARG A 178 -18.56 -20.63 13.03
C ARG A 178 -19.79 -21.43 12.65
N ALA A 179 -20.22 -22.32 13.55
CA ALA A 179 -21.48 -23.05 13.44
C ALA A 179 -22.68 -22.11 13.62
#